data_AF-A0A502EJS5-F1
#
_entry.id   AF-A0A502EJS5-F1
#
_cell.length_a   1.000
_cell.length_b   1.000
_cell.length_c   1.000
_cell.angle_alpha   90.00
_cell.angle_beta   90.00
_cell.angle_gamma   90.00
#
_symmetry.space_group_name_H-M   'P 1'
#
loop_
_entity.id
_entity.type
_entity.pdbx_description
1 polymer ?
#
loop_
_entity_poly.entity_id
_entity_poly.type
_entity_poly.pdbx_seq_one_letter_code
_entity_poly.pdbx_strand_id
1 'polypeptide(L)' 'MSLRLTSDRRFQSELRSVLATLQCLSDYAAEQGDAQSAAILGNAAGLMELSLVGPATQAPVRPPVPTREQIAKAYA' A
#
# COMPACT_ATOMS: atom_id res chain seq x y z
N MET A 1 6.15 21.75 14.87
CA MET A 1 6.35 20.60 13.95
C MET A 1 5.90 19.34 14.68
N SER A 2 4.87 18.66 14.19
CA SER A 2 4.12 17.66 14.96
C SER A 2 4.87 16.33 15.06
N LEU A 3 5.13 15.86 16.28
CA LEU A 3 5.83 14.60 16.60
C LEU A 3 5.25 13.37 15.87
N ARG A 4 3.95 13.42 15.55
CA ARG A 4 3.29 12.37 14.75
C ARG A 4 3.91 12.17 13.38
N LEU A 5 4.32 13.26 12.71
CA LEU A 5 4.92 13.19 11.37
C LEU A 5 6.32 12.57 11.38
N THR A 6 7.08 12.80 12.45
CA THR A 6 8.42 12.22 12.63
C THR A 6 8.35 10.74 13.02
N SER A 7 7.39 10.36 13.87
CA SER A 7 7.13 8.96 14.21
C SER A 7 6.70 8.15 13.00
N ASP A 8 5.84 8.72 12.15
CA ASP A 8 5.37 8.06 10.92
C ASP A 8 6.51 7.82 9.92
N ARG A 9 7.37 8.83 9.69
CA ARG A 9 8.54 8.67 8.82
C ARG A 9 9.51 7.60 9.31
N ARG A 10 9.78 7.58 10.63
CA ARG A 10 10.66 6.57 11.23
C ARG A 10 10.05 5.17 11.09
N PHE A 11 8.76 5.03 11.42
CA PHE A 11 8.03 3.78 11.25
C PHE A 11 8.08 3.28 9.80
N GLN A 12 7.81 4.15 8.82
CA GLN A 12 7.88 3.77 7.41
C GLN A 12 9.30 3.36 6.99
N SER A 13 10.35 4.02 7.52
CA SER A 13 11.73 3.64 7.24
C SER A 13 12.07 2.26 7.81
N GLU A 14 11.66 1.99 9.05
CA GLU A 14 11.86 0.70 9.70
C GLU A 14 11.07 -0.40 8.99
N LEU A 15 9.81 -0.14 8.62
CA LEU A 15 8.96 -1.05 7.86
C LEU A 15 9.57 -1.42 6.50
N ARG A 16 10.07 -0.43 5.74
CA ARG A 16 10.78 -0.70 4.47
C ARG A 16 12.03 -1.55 4.67
N SER A 17 12.78 -1.32 5.75
CA SER A 17 13.95 -2.15 6.08
C SER A 17 13.57 -3.59 6.40
N VAL A 18 12.49 -3.80 7.16
CA VAL A 18 12.00 -5.14 7.50
C VAL A 18 11.50 -5.88 6.26
N LEU A 19 10.78 -5.19 5.37
CA LEU A 19 10.31 -5.75 4.11
C LEU A 19 11.45 -6.24 3.22
N ALA A 20 12.50 -5.42 3.07
CA ALA A 20 13.69 -5.81 2.30
C ALA A 20 14.37 -7.06 2.89
N THR A 21 14.46 -7.17 4.23
CA THR A 21 15.00 -8.36 4.89
C THR A 21 14.13 -9.60 4.63
N LEU A 22 12.81 -9.48 4.74
CA LEU A 22 11.90 -10.61 4.50
C LEU A 22 11.95 -11.10 3.06
N GLN A 23 12.03 -10.17 2.09
CA GLN A 23 12.22 -10.51 0.67
C GLN A 23 13.54 -11.24 0.46
N CYS A 24 14.65 -10.72 0.99
CA CYS A 24 15.96 -11.37 0.90
C CYS A 24 15.96 -12.79 1.50
N LEU A 25 15.30 -12.99 2.64
CA LEU A 25 15.20 -14.31 3.27
C LEU A 25 14.28 -15.25 2.49
N SER A 26 13.22 -14.73 1.88
CA SER A 26 12.32 -15.49 1.00
C SER A 26 13.07 -16.02 -0.23
N ASP A 27 13.84 -15.14 -0.89
CA ASP A 27 14.68 -15.49 -2.03
C ASP A 27 15.74 -16.52 -1.63
N TYR A 28 16.44 -16.30 -0.52
CA TYR A 28 17.40 -17.27 0.01
C TYR A 28 16.77 -18.63 0.29
N ALA A 29 15.59 -18.69 0.93
CA ALA A 29 14.90 -19.94 1.17
C ALA A 29 14.52 -20.66 -0.13
N ALA A 30 14.07 -19.90 -1.15
CA ALA A 30 13.76 -20.44 -2.47
C ALA A 30 15.00 -21.02 -3.16
N GLU A 31 16.14 -20.33 -3.08
CA GLU A 31 17.43 -20.81 -3.60
C GLU A 31 17.91 -22.11 -2.91
N GLN A 32 17.59 -22.28 -1.62
CA GLN A 32 17.86 -23.52 -0.88
C GLN A 32 16.84 -24.64 -1.15
N GLY A 33 15.82 -24.39 -1.97
CA GLY A 33 14.75 -25.36 -2.24
C GLY A 33 13.71 -25.48 -1.12
N ASP A 34 13.73 -24.60 -0.11
CA ASP A 34 12.73 -24.54 0.95
C ASP A 34 11.55 -23.66 0.53
N ALA A 35 10.66 -24.25 -0.28
CA ALA A 35 9.47 -23.58 -0.79
C ALA A 35 8.50 -23.14 0.32
N GLN A 36 8.46 -23.86 1.45
CA GLN A 36 7.55 -23.52 2.55
C GLN A 36 8.00 -22.24 3.25
N SER A 37 9.28 -22.16 3.62
CA SER A 37 9.84 -20.95 4.24
C SER A 37 9.78 -19.75 3.29
N ALA A 38 10.09 -19.96 2.00
CA ALA A 38 9.98 -18.92 0.99
C ALA A 38 8.55 -18.33 0.93
N ALA A 39 7.53 -19.19 0.91
CA ALA A 39 6.13 -18.77 0.88
C ALA A 39 5.71 -18.02 2.16
N ILE A 40 6.10 -18.51 3.34
CA ILE A 40 5.79 -17.84 4.61
C ILE A 40 6.40 -16.44 4.66
N LEU A 41 7.67 -16.31 4.29
CA LEU A 41 8.40 -15.03 4.31
C LEU A 41 7.84 -14.05 3.27
N GLY A 42 7.53 -14.53 2.07
CA GLY A 42 6.90 -13.72 1.02
C GLY A 42 5.50 -13.23 1.42
N ASN A 43 4.67 -14.10 2.00
CA ASN A 43 3.34 -13.73 2.49
C ASN A 43 3.42 -12.71 3.63
N ALA A 44 4.38 -12.89 4.55
CA ALA A 44 4.61 -11.93 5.64
C ALA A 44 5.01 -10.55 5.08
N ALA A 45 5.90 -10.50 4.08
CA ALA A 45 6.26 -9.26 3.40
C ALA A 45 5.04 -8.61 2.72
N GLY A 46 4.25 -9.37 1.97
CA GLY A 46 3.05 -8.85 1.30
C GLY A 46 2.01 -8.27 2.26
N LEU A 47 1.78 -8.91 3.42
CA LEU A 47 0.87 -8.38 4.45
C LEU A 47 1.40 -7.08 5.08
N MET A 48 2.72 -6.99 5.30
CA MET A 48 3.35 -5.80 5.87
C MET A 48 3.39 -4.62 4.88
N GLU A 49 3.51 -4.89 3.57
CA GLU A 49 3.42 -3.86 2.53
C GLU A 49 2.09 -3.11 2.55
N LEU A 50 0.98 -3.76 2.93
CA LEU A 50 -0.33 -3.10 3.09
C LEU A 50 -0.32 -2.01 4.18
N SER A 51 0.63 -2.06 5.11
CA SER A 51 0.81 -1.06 6.16
C SER A 51 1.63 0.15 5.69
N LEU A 52 2.29 0.06 4.53
CA LEU A 52 2.89 1.23 3.90
C LEU A 52 1.76 2.11 3.34
N VAL A 53 1.40 3.13 4.10
CA VAL A 53 0.52 4.20 3.62
C VAL A 53 1.25 4.95 2.51
N GLY A 54 0.95 4.59 1.25
CA GLY A 54 1.14 5.51 0.13
C GLY A 54 0.22 6.72 0.33
N PRO A 55 0.55 7.92 -0.20
CA PRO A 55 -0.43 8.99 -0.25
C PRO A 55 -1.69 8.38 -0.86
N ALA A 56 -2.81 8.44 -0.13
CA ALA A 56 -4.09 7.96 -0.63
C ALA A 56 -4.25 8.59 -2.02
N THR A 57 -4.05 7.80 -3.07
CA THR A 57 -4.38 8.21 -4.43
C THR A 57 -5.82 8.62 -4.30
N GLN A 58 -6.08 9.93 -4.41
CA GLN A 58 -7.38 10.52 -4.23
C GLN A 58 -8.38 9.58 -4.89
N ALA A 59 -9.19 8.89 -4.08
CA ALA A 59 -10.23 8.03 -4.62
C ALA A 59 -10.95 8.90 -5.65
N PRO A 60 -11.13 8.45 -6.92
CA PRO A 60 -11.69 9.29 -7.95
C PRO A 60 -12.97 9.90 -7.41
N VAL A 61 -12.96 11.21 -7.16
CA VAL A 61 -14.13 11.92 -6.67
C VAL A 61 -15.17 11.68 -7.75
N ARG A 62 -16.23 10.94 -7.41
CA ARG A 62 -17.31 10.69 -8.36
C ARG A 62 -17.75 12.07 -8.88
N PRO A 63 -17.70 12.32 -10.19
CA PRO A 63 -18.17 13.60 -10.70
C PRO A 63 -19.61 13.79 -10.22
N PRO A 64 -19.99 15.01 -9.80
CA PRO A 64 -21.33 15.27 -9.29
C PRO A 64 -22.35 14.81 -10.32
N VAL A 65 -23.34 14.02 -9.88
CA VAL A 65 -24.43 13.58 -10.75
C VAL A 65 -25.25 14.83 -11.11
N PRO A 66 -25.42 15.16 -12.41
CA PRO A 66 -26.16 16.35 -12.79
C PRO A 66 -27.61 16.26 -12.34
N THR A 67 -28.16 17.37 -11.86
CA THR A 67 -29.55 17.44 -11.42
C THR A 67 -30.49 17.35 -12.62
N ARG A 68 -31.75 16.94 -12.38
CA ARG A 68 -32.77 16.81 -13.43
C ARG A 68 -32.96 18.09 -14.24
N GLU A 69 -32.78 19.25 -13.62
CA GLU A 69 -32.85 20.56 -14.26
C GLU A 69 -31.66 20.83 -15.20
N GLN A 70 -30.45 20.42 -14.80
CA GLN A 70 -29.26 20.54 -15.65
C GLN A 70 -29.36 19.64 -16.89
N ILE A 71 -29.98 18.47 -16.75
CA ILE A 71 -30.28 17.58 -17.87
C ILE A 71 -31.31 18.24 -18.80
N ALA A 72 -32.42 18.77 -18.26
CA ALA A 72 -33.47 19.41 -19.06
C ALA A 72 -32.95 20.59 -19.89
N LYS A 73 -32.03 21.38 -19.35
CA LYS A 73 -31.42 22.53 -20.04
C LYS A 73 -30.48 22.13 -21.18
N ALA A 74 -29.90 20.92 -21.15
CA ALA A 74 -29.00 20.44 -22.20
C ALA A 74 -29.74 19.88 -23.44
N TYR A 75 -31.04 19.59 -23.30
CA TYR A 75 -31.90 19.04 -24.36
C TYR A 75 -32.95 20.03 -24.88
N ALA A 76 -32.85 21.30 -24.48
CA ALA A 76 -33.68 22.41 -24.95
C ALA A 76 -32.86 23.29 -25.92
#